data_AF-X0UFG2-F1
#
_entry.id   AF-X0UFG2-F1
#
_cell.length_a   1.000
_cell.length_b   1.000
_cell.length_c   1.000
_cell.angle_alpha   90.00
_cell.angle_beta   90.00
_cell.angle_gamma   90.00
#
_symmetry.space_group_name_H-M   'P 1'
#
loop_
_entity.id
_entity.type
_entity.pdbx_description
1 polymer ?
#
loop_
_entity_poly.entity_id
_entity_poly.type
_entity_poly.pdbx_seq_one_letter_code
_entity_poly.pdbx_strand_id
1 'polypeptide(L)'
;SERLLYTNNETVDLKEVYFRLFPNSPGYGGAMEIDRVIVNGQEAQVIYELSNSALEIPLAKPLAPGERLDITVDFLVSVPQDNEQGYGQFSCTDGVLATPNFYPMVPVHDDEGWNIELAPGYGDAVYSDTSLYLVQLT
;
A
#
# COMPACT_ATOMS: atom_id res chain seq x y z
N SER A 1 5.25 -11.33 -1.10
CA SER A 1 5.76 -10.28 -2.02
C SER A 1 4.71 -10.01 -3.07
N GLU A 2 4.81 -8.86 -3.74
CA GLU A 2 3.97 -8.52 -4.87
C GLU A 2 4.78 -7.92 -6.02
N ARG A 3 4.21 -8.03 -7.22
CA ARG A 3 4.62 -7.27 -8.39
C ARG A 3 3.43 -6.48 -8.92
N LEU A 4 3.64 -5.19 -9.11
CA LEU A 4 2.70 -4.20 -9.59
C LEU A 4 3.14 -3.69 -10.96
N LEU A 5 2.23 -3.71 -11.94
CA LEU A 5 2.36 -2.91 -13.16
C LEU A 5 1.51 -1.65 -13.02
N TYR A 6 2.14 -0.55 -12.62
CA TYR A 6 1.49 0.74 -12.44
C TYR A 6 1.54 1.54 -13.74
N THR A 7 0.42 2.17 -14.12
CA THR A 7 0.36 3.12 -15.25
C THR A 7 -0.02 4.48 -14.69
N ASN A 8 0.71 5.54 -15.04
CA ASN A 8 0.26 6.88 -14.71
C ASN A 8 -0.98 7.20 -15.56
N ASN A 9 -2.17 7.11 -14.97
CA ASN A 9 -3.42 7.48 -15.63
C ASN A 9 -3.77 8.97 -15.44
N GLU A 10 -2.93 9.71 -14.72
CA GLU A 10 -3.10 11.13 -14.50
C GLU A 10 -2.72 11.96 -15.74
N THR A 11 -3.13 13.22 -15.73
CA THR A 11 -2.79 14.18 -16.80
C THR A 11 -1.48 14.93 -16.56
N VAL A 12 -0.75 14.60 -15.48
CA VAL A 12 0.48 15.26 -15.05
C VAL A 12 1.60 14.26 -14.83
N ASP A 13 2.84 14.74 -14.87
CA ASP A 13 4.00 13.93 -14.51
C ASP A 13 4.01 13.65 -13.01
N LEU A 14 4.11 12.38 -12.62
CA LEU A 14 4.26 11.97 -11.22
C LEU A 14 5.74 11.90 -10.86
N LYS A 15 6.14 12.51 -9.74
CA LYS A 15 7.54 12.49 -9.28
C LYS A 15 7.80 11.43 -8.22
N GLU A 16 6.73 10.86 -7.67
CA GLU A 16 6.74 9.81 -6.67
C GLU A 16 5.53 8.89 -6.92
N VAL A 17 5.55 7.70 -6.33
CA VAL A 17 4.38 6.82 -6.23
C VAL A 17 4.21 6.43 -4.76
N TYR A 18 2.98 6.41 -4.28
CA TYR A 18 2.69 5.99 -2.91
C TYR A 18 2.11 4.58 -2.84
N PHE A 19 2.33 3.93 -1.71
CA PHE A 19 1.57 2.77 -1.27
C PHE A 19 0.94 3.01 0.10
N ARG A 20 -0.30 2.55 0.28
CA ARG A 20 -0.98 2.42 1.57
C ARG A 20 -0.66 1.07 2.18
N LEU A 21 -0.18 1.12 3.42
CA LEU A 21 0.13 -0.05 4.24
C LEU A 21 -0.97 -0.18 5.31
N PHE A 22 -2.17 -0.60 4.90
CA PHE A 22 -3.37 -0.59 5.74
C PHE A 22 -3.21 -1.30 7.09
N PRO A 23 -2.49 -2.44 7.21
CA PRO A 23 -2.25 -3.05 8.52
C PRO A 23 -1.62 -2.12 9.56
N ASN A 24 -0.81 -1.13 9.13
CA ASN A 24 -0.19 -0.13 10.01
C ASN A 24 -1.15 1.02 10.41
N SER A 25 -2.35 1.08 9.82
CA SER A 25 -3.31 2.14 10.13
C SER A 25 -4.02 1.87 11.46
N PRO A 26 -4.39 2.91 12.24
CA PRO A 26 -5.06 2.75 13.54
C PRO A 26 -6.38 1.95 13.53
N GLY A 27 -7.00 1.77 12.35
CA GLY A 27 -8.22 1.00 12.19
C GLY A 27 -8.00 -0.51 11.98
N TYR A 28 -6.77 -1.00 11.89
CA TYR A 28 -6.48 -2.40 11.55
C TYR A 28 -5.85 -3.20 12.69
N GLY A 29 -5.02 -2.60 13.55
CA GLY A 29 -4.38 -3.32 14.66
C GLY A 29 -3.37 -4.40 14.25
N GLY A 30 -3.02 -4.49 12.96
CA GLY A 30 -1.96 -5.36 12.45
C GLY A 30 -0.62 -4.63 12.33
N ALA A 31 0.32 -5.24 11.62
CA ALA A 31 1.52 -4.56 11.15
C ALA A 31 1.92 -5.07 9.76
N MET A 32 2.54 -4.20 8.98
CA MET A 32 3.16 -4.49 7.69
C MET A 32 4.56 -3.88 7.67
N GLU A 33 5.55 -4.69 7.34
CA GLU A 33 6.94 -4.29 7.18
C GLU A 33 7.33 -4.47 5.71
N ILE A 34 8.02 -3.48 5.14
CA ILE A 34 8.56 -3.56 3.78
C ILE A 34 10.04 -3.87 3.87
N ASP A 35 10.42 -5.03 3.35
CA ASP A 35 11.81 -5.48 3.33
C ASP A 35 12.58 -4.83 2.17
N ARG A 36 11.94 -4.77 1.00
CA ARG A 36 12.58 -4.31 -0.22
C ARG A 36 11.58 -3.76 -1.22
N VAL A 37 11.97 -2.69 -1.92
CA VAL A 37 11.25 -2.16 -3.08
C VAL A 37 12.18 -2.10 -4.29
N ILE A 38 11.73 -2.63 -5.43
CA ILE A 38 12.44 -2.61 -6.69
C ILE A 38 11.56 -1.91 -7.73
N VAL A 39 12.04 -0.85 -8.37
CA VAL A 39 11.37 -0.14 -9.46
C VAL A 39 12.16 -0.35 -10.74
N ASN A 40 11.52 -0.91 -11.77
CA ASN A 40 12.13 -1.22 -13.07
C ASN A 40 13.46 -1.99 -12.95
N GLY A 41 13.53 -2.93 -11.99
CA GLY A 41 14.72 -3.75 -11.73
C GLY A 41 15.81 -3.09 -10.89
N GLN A 42 15.62 -1.85 -10.41
CA GLN A 42 16.55 -1.15 -9.53
C GLN A 42 15.97 -0.99 -8.13
N GLU A 43 16.78 -1.20 -7.11
CA GLU A 43 16.35 -0.99 -5.72
C GLU A 43 16.06 0.49 -5.47
N ALA A 44 14.89 0.77 -4.90
CA ALA A 44 14.43 2.13 -4.63
C ALA A 44 14.57 2.46 -3.14
N GLN A 45 14.83 3.73 -2.84
CA GLN A 45 14.66 4.23 -1.49
C GLN A 45 13.18 4.54 -1.24
N VAL A 46 12.78 4.43 0.01
CA VAL A 46 11.41 4.65 0.46
C VAL A 46 11.37 5.60 1.64
N ILE A 47 10.29 6.37 1.75
CA ILE A 47 10.05 7.27 2.87
C ILE A 47 8.72 6.85 3.51
N TYR A 48 8.73 6.69 4.83
CA TYR A 48 7.54 6.34 5.58
C TYR A 48 6.87 7.59 6.14
N GLU A 49 5.56 7.65 5.99
CA GLU A 49 4.71 8.73 6.48
C GLU A 49 3.52 8.18 7.26
N LEU A 50 2.85 9.07 7.99
CA LEU A 50 1.59 8.79 8.69
C LEU A 50 1.67 7.53 9.56
N SER A 51 2.63 7.51 10.48
CA SER A 51 2.86 6.37 11.38
C SER A 51 3.13 5.06 10.62
N ASN A 52 3.92 5.15 9.55
CA ASN A 52 4.29 4.04 8.66
C ASN A 52 3.11 3.41 7.88
N SER A 53 1.98 4.12 7.75
CA SER A 53 0.82 3.65 6.98
C SER A 53 0.81 4.14 5.52
N ALA A 54 1.72 5.05 5.18
CA ALA A 54 1.99 5.50 3.81
C ALA A 54 3.47 5.34 3.50
N LEU A 55 3.77 4.79 2.31
CA LEU A 55 5.11 4.54 1.81
C LEU A 55 5.30 5.31 0.50
N GLU A 56 6.10 6.36 0.54
CA GLU A 56 6.50 7.12 -0.66
C GLU A 56 7.67 6.42 -1.34
N ILE A 57 7.62 6.33 -2.67
CA ILE A 57 8.74 5.94 -3.52
C ILE A 57 9.08 7.12 -4.44
N PRO A 58 10.12 7.91 -4.11
CA PRO A 58 10.61 8.96 -4.99
C PRO A 58 11.12 8.37 -6.31
N LEU A 59 10.68 8.91 -7.44
CA LEU A 59 11.11 8.45 -8.75
C LEU A 59 12.36 9.18 -9.21
N ALA A 60 13.35 8.43 -9.72
CA ALA A 60 14.58 9.02 -10.28
C ALA A 60 14.31 9.91 -11.51
N LYS A 61 13.20 9.65 -12.21
CA LYS A 61 12.67 10.47 -13.31
C LYS A 61 11.15 10.55 -13.14
N PRO A 62 10.55 11.73 -13.39
CA PRO A 62 9.10 11.83 -13.40
C PRO A 62 8.48 10.83 -14.39
N LEU A 63 7.39 10.20 -13.99
CA LEU A 63 6.62 9.26 -14.79
C LEU A 63 5.57 10.06 -15.58
N ALA A 64 5.71 10.14 -16.90
CA ALA A 64 4.79 10.90 -17.72
C ALA A 64 3.42 10.20 -17.85
N PRO A 65 2.33 10.93 -18.18
CA PRO A 65 1.03 10.35 -18.48
C PRO A 65 1.10 9.19 -19.48
N GLY A 66 0.49 8.06 -19.13
CA GLY A 66 0.45 6.82 -19.91
C GLY A 66 1.72 5.95 -19.82
N GLU A 67 2.81 6.44 -19.20
CA GLU A 67 3.98 5.62 -18.92
C GLU A 67 3.74 4.65 -17.76
N ARG A 68 4.61 3.64 -17.65
CA ARG A 68 4.46 2.54 -16.71
C ARG A 68 5.69 2.30 -15.86
N LEU A 69 5.46 1.81 -14.65
CA LEU A 69 6.47 1.26 -13.76
C LEU A 69 6.17 -0.22 -13.48
N ASP A 70 7.24 -1.00 -13.42
CA ASP A 70 7.23 -2.35 -12.86
C ASP A 70 7.81 -2.29 -11.46
N ILE A 71 6.96 -2.44 -10.44
CA ILE A 71 7.31 -2.29 -9.03
C ILE A 71 7.17 -3.63 -8.33
N THR A 72 8.23 -4.12 -7.70
CA THR A 72 8.18 -5.29 -6.84
C THR A 72 8.35 -4.85 -5.39
N VAL A 73 7.47 -5.34 -4.51
CA VAL A 73 7.51 -5.08 -3.07
C VAL A 73 7.59 -6.40 -2.32
N ASP A 74 8.68 -6.58 -1.57
CA ASP A 74 8.81 -7.66 -0.60
C ASP A 74 8.34 -7.14 0.76
N PHE A 75 7.38 -7.84 1.37
CA PHE A 75 6.72 -7.39 2.59
C PHE A 75 6.32 -8.56 3.49
N LEU A 76 6.25 -8.25 4.78
CA LEU A 76 5.80 -9.14 5.85
C LEU A 76 4.58 -8.54 6.54
N VAL A 77 3.65 -9.38 6.94
CA VAL A 77 2.41 -8.98 7.61
C VAL A 77 2.27 -9.74 8.91
N SER A 78 2.08 -9.00 10.01
CA SER A 78 1.78 -9.56 11.32
C SER A 78 0.29 -9.42 11.61
N VAL A 79 -0.37 -10.56 11.85
CA VAL A 79 -1.81 -10.63 12.13
C VAL A 79 -2.01 -11.00 13.61
N PRO A 80 -2.73 -10.19 14.40
CA PRO A 80 -3.00 -10.50 15.80
C PRO A 80 -3.98 -11.70 15.94
N GLN A 81 -3.86 -12.48 17.01
CA GLN A 81 -4.81 -13.57 17.29
C GLN A 81 -6.21 -13.03 17.65
N ASP A 82 -6.26 -12.01 18.48
CA ASP A 82 -7.48 -11.28 18.80
C ASP A 82 -7.24 -9.79 18.64
N ASN A 83 -8.24 -9.08 18.14
CA ASN A 83 -8.13 -7.66 17.82
C ASN A 83 -9.45 -6.94 18.10
N GLU A 84 -9.40 -5.95 18.98
CA GLU A 84 -10.56 -5.10 19.28
C GLU A 84 -10.61 -3.85 18.38
N GLN A 85 -9.55 -3.57 17.60
CA GLN A 85 -9.51 -2.47 16.64
C GLN A 85 -10.27 -2.83 15.36
N GLY A 86 -10.89 -1.84 14.72
CA GLY A 86 -11.56 -2.03 13.42
C GLY A 86 -12.60 -3.15 13.43
N TYR A 87 -13.33 -3.32 14.54
CA TYR A 87 -14.29 -4.41 14.72
C TYR A 87 -13.70 -5.83 14.60
N GLY A 88 -12.39 -5.98 14.80
CA GLY A 88 -11.68 -7.25 14.64
C GLY A 88 -11.52 -7.68 13.18
N GLN A 89 -11.61 -6.76 12.22
CA GLN A 89 -11.56 -7.08 10.79
C GLN A 89 -10.24 -7.70 10.33
N PHE A 90 -9.17 -7.50 11.10
CA PHE A 90 -7.82 -7.98 10.80
C PHE A 90 -7.30 -8.81 11.97
N SER A 91 -7.62 -10.10 12.00
CA SER A 91 -7.24 -11.01 13.09
C SER A 91 -7.25 -12.49 12.65
N CYS A 92 -6.72 -13.34 13.52
CA CYS A 92 -6.82 -14.80 13.44
C CYS A 92 -7.56 -15.34 14.68
N THR A 93 -8.88 -15.14 14.71
CA THR A 93 -9.74 -15.49 15.86
C THR A 93 -10.43 -16.83 15.61
N ASP A 94 -10.42 -17.71 16.61
CA ASP A 94 -11.04 -19.06 16.54
C ASP A 94 -10.62 -19.89 15.31
N GLY A 95 -9.39 -19.70 14.84
CA GLY A 95 -8.84 -20.38 13.66
C GLY A 95 -9.30 -19.82 12.32
N VAL A 96 -9.99 -18.68 12.31
CA VAL A 96 -10.39 -17.96 11.10
C VAL A 96 -9.45 -16.79 10.87
N LEU A 97 -8.70 -16.82 9.77
CA LEU A 97 -7.84 -15.74 9.34
C LEU A 97 -8.62 -14.73 8.48
N ALA A 98 -8.78 -13.51 8.97
CA ALA A 98 -9.33 -12.38 8.24
C ALA A 98 -8.23 -11.33 8.03
N THR A 99 -7.91 -11.06 6.77
CA THR A 99 -6.82 -10.14 6.40
C THR A 99 -7.25 -9.24 5.24
N PRO A 100 -8.23 -8.34 5.40
CA PRO A 100 -8.53 -7.36 4.38
C PRO A 100 -7.31 -6.46 4.13
N ASN A 101 -7.08 -6.10 2.87
CA ASN A 101 -6.10 -5.08 2.48
C ASN A 101 -4.68 -5.37 2.99
N PHE A 102 -4.32 -6.65 3.02
CA PHE A 102 -3.08 -7.16 3.60
C PHE A 102 -1.83 -6.93 2.74
N TYR A 103 -1.98 -6.41 1.52
CA TYR A 103 -0.88 -6.11 0.62
C TYR A 103 -0.82 -4.61 0.34
N PRO A 104 0.36 -4.05 0.03
CA PRO A 104 0.50 -2.64 -0.33
C PRO A 104 -0.40 -2.26 -1.50
N MET A 105 -1.13 -1.14 -1.41
CA MET A 105 -2.02 -0.67 -2.49
C MET A 105 -1.72 0.77 -2.87
N VAL A 106 -1.75 1.10 -4.16
CA VAL A 106 -1.52 2.48 -4.61
C VAL A 106 -2.78 3.29 -4.34
N PRO A 107 -2.71 4.38 -3.53
CA PRO A 107 -3.86 5.25 -3.33
C PRO A 107 -4.15 6.05 -4.61
N VAL A 108 -5.38 6.55 -4.74
CA VAL A 108 -5.72 7.46 -5.84
C VAL A 108 -4.86 8.73 -5.76
N HIS A 109 -4.38 9.20 -6.91
CA HIS A 109 -3.89 10.57 -7.08
C HIS A 109 -4.99 11.38 -7.76
N ASP A 110 -5.44 12.49 -7.17
CA ASP A 110 -6.46 13.37 -7.75
C ASP A 110 -6.02 14.85 -7.71
N ASP A 111 -6.97 15.78 -7.72
CA ASP A 111 -6.71 17.22 -7.69
C ASP A 111 -6.17 17.72 -6.34
N GLU A 112 -6.28 16.93 -5.29
CA GLU A 112 -5.67 17.18 -3.97
C GLU A 112 -4.29 16.50 -3.81
N GLY A 113 -3.92 15.63 -4.77
CA GLY A 113 -2.67 14.88 -4.79
C GLY A 113 -2.86 13.42 -4.39
N TRP A 114 -1.83 12.82 -3.78
CA TRP A 114 -1.91 11.43 -3.30
C TRP A 114 -2.81 11.30 -2.06
N ASN A 115 -3.83 10.45 -2.14
CA ASN A 115 -4.78 10.18 -1.06
C ASN A 115 -4.18 9.31 0.05
N ILE A 116 -3.26 9.88 0.84
CA ILE A 116 -2.53 9.17 1.90
C ILE A 116 -3.15 9.32 3.29
N GLU A 117 -4.20 10.12 3.45
CA GLU A 117 -4.81 10.43 4.75
C GLU A 117 -5.27 9.19 5.52
N LEU A 118 -5.26 9.27 6.85
CA LEU A 118 -5.76 8.19 7.70
C LEU A 118 -7.28 8.10 7.57
N ALA A 119 -7.76 6.94 7.13
CA ALA A 119 -9.18 6.65 7.08
C ALA A 119 -9.81 6.69 8.48
N PRO A 120 -11.09 7.05 8.60
CA PRO A 120 -11.83 6.92 9.85
C PRO A 120 -11.81 5.47 10.34
N GLY A 121 -11.93 5.26 11.66
CA GLY A 121 -11.97 3.92 12.26
C GLY A 121 -13.26 3.13 11.99
N TYR A 122 -14.04 3.51 10.99
CA TYR A 122 -15.30 2.88 10.60
C TYR A 122 -15.48 2.94 9.07
N GLY A 123 -16.27 2.01 8.52
CA GLY A 123 -16.49 1.92 7.08
C GLY A 123 -15.29 1.34 6.32
N ASP A 124 -15.28 1.53 5.00
CA ASP A 124 -14.18 1.05 4.15
C ASP A 124 -13.05 2.08 4.11
N ALA A 125 -11.83 1.62 4.38
CA ALA A 125 -10.64 2.47 4.41
C ALA A 125 -10.00 2.67 3.02
N VAL A 126 -10.41 1.89 2.01
CA VAL A 126 -9.69 1.79 0.74
C VAL A 126 -10.22 2.82 -0.25
N TYR A 127 -9.32 3.70 -0.68
CA TYR A 127 -9.48 4.53 -1.86
C TYR A 127 -8.20 4.39 -2.70
N SER A 128 -8.21 3.45 -3.62
CA SER A 128 -7.03 3.00 -4.38
C SER A 128 -7.20 3.21 -5.87
N ASP A 129 -6.09 3.47 -6.55
CA ASP A 129 -6.08 3.49 -8.00
C ASP A 129 -6.25 2.08 -8.59
N THR A 130 -6.79 2.00 -9.81
CA THR A 130 -6.96 0.73 -10.50
C THR A 130 -5.62 0.28 -11.09
N SER A 131 -5.10 -0.83 -10.57
CA SER A 131 -3.79 -1.34 -10.99
C SER A 131 -3.74 -2.87 -11.07
N LEU A 132 -2.71 -3.40 -11.75
CA LEU A 132 -2.49 -4.83 -11.94
C LEU A 132 -1.48 -5.37 -10.93
N TYR A 133 -1.95 -6.24 -10.03
CA TYR A 133 -1.15 -6.87 -8.99
C TYR A 133 -1.01 -8.38 -9.23
N LEU A 134 0.21 -8.89 -9.06
CA LEU A 134 0.49 -10.30 -8.84
C LEU A 134 1.03 -10.44 -7.42
N VAL A 135 0.21 -10.98 -6.51
CA VAL A 135 0.57 -11.17 -5.11
C VAL A 135 0.89 -12.65 -4.87
N GLN A 136 2.05 -12.92 -4.26
CA GLN A 136 2.45 -14.26 -3.85
C GLN A 136 2.60 -14.33 -2.34
N LEU A 137 1.80 -15.22 -1.74
CA LEU A 137 1.80 -15.56 -0.32
C LEU A 137 2.63 -16.81 -0.07
N THR A 138 3.32 -16.87 1.06
CA THR A 138 4.15 -17.99 1.50
C THR A 138 3.82 -18.39 2.91
#